data_AF-A0A6N8HS24-F1
#
_entry.id   AF-A0A6N8HS24-F1
#
_cell.length_a   1.000
_cell.length_b   1.000
_cell.length_c   1.000
_cell.angle_alpha   90.00
_cell.angle_beta   90.00
_cell.angle_gamma   90.00
#
_symmetry.space_group_name_H-M   'P 1'
#
loop_
_entity.id
_entity.type
_entity.pdbx_description
1 polymer ?
#
loop_
_entity_poly.entity_id
_entity_poly.type
_entity_poly.pdbx_seq_one_letter_code
_entity_poly.pdbx_strand_id
1 'polypeptide(L)'
;MALIKRFFMVGCLLSALIAIALFMTPQINGSAKSSDQADIIHREVAAKEQTVPAIDDEHVKQIINEFMDKIVQDIDKDNKVTDFDTKKALLNDFETIASRDVAEPYVDYFFNEDQNGLYIVPTETPPWFEPEEPYELERMTDHKVLVTQQNNSVFYGSYTMEIELTYDENWKITHVNEY
;
A
#
# COMPACT_ATOMS: atom_id res chain seq x y z
N MET A 1 34.09 -28.11 -21.20
CA MET A 1 33.43 -28.93 -22.23
C MET A 1 33.56 -30.39 -21.80
N ALA A 2 32.52 -30.95 -21.18
CA ALA A 2 32.50 -32.33 -20.69
C ALA A 2 31.21 -33.03 -21.17
N LEU A 3 31.39 -34.25 -21.68
CA LEU A 3 30.44 -35.06 -22.43
C LEU A 3 29.39 -35.78 -21.55
N ILE A 4 28.13 -35.70 -21.99
CA ILE A 4 27.19 -36.80 -22.36
C ILE A 4 27.27 -38.14 -21.60
N LYS A 5 26.11 -38.59 -21.06
CA LYS A 5 25.45 -39.92 -21.26
C LYS A 5 24.12 -39.92 -20.46
N ARG A 6 22.94 -39.80 -21.10
CA ARG A 6 22.06 -40.81 -21.74
C ARG A 6 21.21 -41.68 -20.79
N PHE A 7 19.89 -41.47 -20.90
CA PHE A 7 18.79 -42.43 -21.03
C PHE A 7 18.61 -43.53 -19.95
N PHE A 8 17.47 -43.49 -19.26
CA PHE A 8 16.75 -44.70 -18.83
C PHE A 8 15.27 -44.58 -19.21
N MET A 9 14.73 -45.67 -19.72
CA MET A 9 13.47 -45.82 -20.43
C MET A 9 12.73 -47.02 -19.81
N VAL A 10 11.39 -46.97 -19.78
CA VAL A 10 10.44 -48.10 -19.60
C VAL A 10 10.39 -48.73 -18.19
N GLY A 11 9.26 -49.05 -17.57
CA GLY A 11 7.83 -49.03 -17.91
C GLY A 11 7.08 -49.92 -16.91
N CYS A 12 5.74 -49.88 -16.90
CA CYS A 12 4.88 -51.07 -16.72
C CYS A 12 3.39 -50.70 -16.78
N LEU A 13 2.73 -51.27 -17.78
CA LEU A 13 1.29 -51.42 -17.98
C LEU A 13 0.75 -52.59 -17.14
N LEU A 14 -0.57 -52.58 -16.87
CA LEU A 14 -1.57 -53.68 -16.78
C LEU A 14 -2.62 -53.28 -15.71
N SER A 15 -3.94 -53.53 -15.78
CA SER A 15 -4.90 -54.12 -16.74
C SER A 15 -6.27 -54.13 -15.99
N ALA A 16 -7.36 -53.55 -16.49
CA ALA A 16 -8.50 -54.18 -17.20
C ALA A 16 -9.60 -54.90 -16.35
N LEU A 17 -10.87 -54.73 -16.80
CA LEU A 17 -12.14 -55.50 -16.61
C LEU A 17 -13.28 -54.69 -15.95
N ILE A 18 -14.28 -54.15 -16.69
CA ILE A 18 -15.46 -54.73 -17.38
C ILE A 18 -16.51 -55.33 -16.44
N ALA A 19 -17.70 -54.70 -16.38
CA ALA A 19 -19.00 -55.38 -16.30
C ALA A 19 -20.12 -54.47 -16.82
N ILE A 20 -20.61 -54.79 -18.02
CA ILE A 20 -21.83 -54.24 -18.64
C ILE A 20 -22.99 -55.14 -18.21
N ALA A 21 -24.07 -54.56 -17.69
CA ALA A 21 -25.35 -55.26 -17.56
C ALA A 21 -26.46 -54.38 -18.16
N LEU A 22 -26.85 -54.74 -19.39
CA LEU A 22 -28.08 -54.32 -20.06
C LEU A 22 -29.27 -55.00 -19.40
N PHE A 23 -30.27 -54.23 -18.95
CA PHE A 23 -31.62 -54.73 -18.73
C PHE A 23 -32.62 -53.92 -19.56
N MET A 24 -33.48 -54.67 -20.26
CA MET A 24 -34.51 -54.21 -21.20
C MET A 24 -35.70 -53.49 -20.52
N THR A 25 -36.22 -52.49 -21.26
CA THR A 25 -37.45 -51.68 -21.12
C THR A 25 -38.76 -52.52 -21.31
N PRO A 26 -40.02 -52.06 -21.02
CA PRO A 26 -40.61 -50.78 -21.49
C PRO A 26 -41.79 -50.08 -20.75
N GLN A 27 -41.98 -48.79 -21.13
CA GLN A 27 -43.19 -47.93 -21.25
C GLN A 27 -44.10 -47.73 -20.01
N ILE A 28 -44.56 -46.51 -19.69
CA ILE A 28 -45.74 -45.84 -20.27
C ILE A 28 -45.73 -44.31 -19.92
N ASN A 29 -46.26 -43.51 -20.86
CA ASN A 29 -46.62 -42.09 -20.82
C ASN A 29 -47.09 -41.49 -19.47
N GLY A 30 -46.60 -40.27 -19.17
CA GLY A 30 -47.19 -39.36 -18.18
C GLY A 30 -46.57 -37.96 -18.27
N SER A 31 -47.40 -36.97 -18.61
CA SER A 31 -47.08 -35.55 -18.79
C SER A 31 -46.65 -34.84 -17.48
N ALA A 32 -45.56 -34.08 -17.50
CA ALA A 32 -45.44 -32.75 -16.87
C ALA A 32 -44.03 -32.16 -17.05
N LYS A 33 -43.93 -30.96 -17.65
CA LYS A 33 -42.73 -30.11 -17.64
C LYS A 33 -42.54 -29.51 -16.25
N SER A 34 -41.37 -29.69 -15.63
CA SER A 34 -40.83 -28.80 -14.58
C SER A 34 -39.42 -29.23 -14.17
N SER A 35 -38.58 -28.24 -13.86
CA SER A 35 -37.37 -28.29 -13.01
C SER A 35 -36.04 -28.67 -13.67
N ASP A 36 -35.35 -27.62 -14.10
CA ASP A 36 -33.98 -27.26 -13.67
C ASP A 36 -33.00 -28.39 -13.37
N GLN A 37 -32.04 -28.56 -14.27
CA GLN A 37 -30.73 -29.11 -13.90
C GLN A 37 -29.67 -28.14 -14.39
N ALA A 38 -29.21 -27.34 -13.43
CA ALA A 38 -28.20 -26.32 -13.58
C ALA A 38 -26.87 -26.91 -14.05
N ASP A 39 -26.39 -26.25 -15.08
CA ASP A 39 -25.03 -26.14 -15.58
C ASP A 39 -24.06 -25.90 -14.41
N ILE A 40 -23.27 -26.91 -14.03
CA ILE A 40 -22.13 -26.76 -13.14
C ILE A 40 -20.91 -27.31 -13.87
N ILE A 41 -20.28 -26.50 -14.73
CA ILE A 41 -18.85 -26.62 -15.04
C ILE A 41 -18.22 -25.21 -15.06
N HIS A 42 -17.45 -24.95 -14.00
CA HIS A 42 -16.30 -24.06 -13.89
C HIS A 42 -16.48 -22.57 -14.27
N ARG A 43 -17.08 -21.81 -13.35
CA ARG A 43 -16.71 -20.41 -13.16
C ARG A 43 -15.37 -20.37 -12.42
N GLU A 44 -14.29 -20.29 -13.18
CA GLU A 44 -13.00 -19.81 -12.71
C GLU A 44 -13.23 -18.41 -12.13
N VAL A 45 -13.30 -18.33 -10.80
CA VAL A 45 -13.25 -17.05 -10.11
C VAL A 45 -11.80 -16.61 -10.24
N ALA A 46 -11.50 -15.90 -11.32
CA ALA A 46 -10.30 -15.09 -11.42
C ALA A 46 -10.37 -14.07 -10.27
N ALA A 47 -9.81 -14.43 -9.13
CA ALA A 47 -9.38 -13.46 -8.15
C ALA A 47 -8.43 -12.53 -8.91
N LYS A 48 -8.83 -11.27 -9.11
CA LYS A 48 -7.88 -10.24 -9.53
C LYS A 48 -6.84 -10.17 -8.43
N GLU A 49 -5.67 -10.76 -8.64
CA GLU A 49 -4.48 -10.36 -7.89
C GLU A 49 -4.32 -8.87 -8.15
N GLN A 50 -4.66 -8.07 -7.14
CA GLN A 50 -4.49 -6.64 -7.18
C GLN A 50 -2.99 -6.39 -7.05
N THR A 51 -2.32 -6.26 -8.19
CA THR A 51 -0.88 -6.02 -8.24
C THR A 51 -0.59 -4.65 -7.62
N VAL A 52 0.24 -4.62 -6.58
CA VAL A 52 0.69 -3.36 -5.95
C VAL A 52 1.45 -2.54 -6.99
N PRO A 53 1.05 -1.28 -7.24
CA PRO A 53 1.80 -0.39 -8.11
C PRO A 53 3.21 -0.20 -7.56
N ALA A 54 4.23 -0.37 -8.41
CA ALA A 54 5.58 0.04 -8.06
C ALA A 54 5.60 1.55 -7.77
N ILE A 55 6.36 1.96 -6.76
CA ILE A 55 6.63 3.36 -6.45
C ILE A 55 7.98 3.75 -7.06
N ASP A 56 8.03 4.90 -7.73
CA ASP A 56 9.24 5.48 -8.30
C ASP A 56 9.74 6.66 -7.45
N ASP A 57 10.92 7.19 -7.82
CA ASP A 57 11.59 8.29 -7.12
C ASP A 57 10.72 9.56 -7.03
N GLU A 58 10.05 9.91 -8.14
CA GLU A 58 9.19 11.09 -8.20
C GLU A 58 8.02 10.97 -7.24
N HIS A 59 7.35 9.82 -7.20
CA HIS A 59 6.22 9.60 -6.31
C HIS A 59 6.64 9.53 -4.83
N VAL A 60 7.81 8.95 -4.52
CA VAL A 60 8.38 8.99 -3.16
C VAL A 60 8.58 10.44 -2.70
N LYS A 61 9.27 11.26 -3.52
CA LYS A 61 9.51 12.68 -3.21
C LYS A 61 8.21 13.45 -3.07
N GLN A 62 7.24 13.19 -3.93
CA GLN A 62 5.94 13.85 -3.86
C GLN A 62 5.27 13.61 -2.50
N ILE A 63 5.16 12.35 -2.06
CA ILE A 63 4.52 12.00 -0.77
C ILE A 63 5.26 12.66 0.40
N ILE A 64 6.59 12.59 0.41
CA ILE A 64 7.43 13.10 1.50
C ILE A 64 7.42 14.64 1.56
N ASN A 65 7.40 15.31 0.40
CA ASN A 65 7.31 16.76 0.33
C ASN A 65 5.92 17.26 0.71
N GLU A 66 4.87 16.59 0.23
CA GLU A 66 3.49 16.94 0.58
C GLU A 66 3.27 16.84 2.11
N PHE A 67 3.95 15.91 2.78
CA PHE A 67 3.92 15.85 4.25
C PHE A 67 4.43 17.13 4.90
N MET A 68 5.55 17.68 4.41
CA MET A 68 6.10 18.93 4.93
C MET A 68 5.24 20.14 4.55
N ASP A 69 4.67 20.16 3.33
CA ASP A 69 3.76 21.22 2.90
C ASP A 69 2.50 21.28 3.79
N LYS A 70 2.00 20.13 4.28
CA LYS A 70 0.90 20.10 5.25
C LYS A 70 1.29 20.61 6.65
N ILE A 71 2.58 20.62 7.00
CA ILE A 71 3.07 21.26 8.23
C ILE A 71 3.26 22.76 8.00
N VAL A 72 3.82 23.16 6.87
CA VAL A 72 4.11 24.56 6.51
C VAL A 72 2.87 25.18 5.84
N GLN A 73 1.90 25.54 6.67
CA GLN A 73 0.63 26.09 6.22
C GLN A 73 0.69 27.59 5.93
N ASP A 74 -0.15 28.05 5.00
CA ASP A 74 -0.42 29.47 4.83
C ASP A 74 -1.14 30.03 6.07
N ILE A 75 -0.70 31.21 6.52
CA ILE A 75 -1.19 31.87 7.73
C ILE A 75 -1.53 33.32 7.50
N ASP A 76 -2.45 33.83 8.32
CA ASP A 76 -2.70 35.26 8.43
C ASP A 76 -1.70 35.98 9.36
N LYS A 77 -1.90 37.28 9.55
CA LYS A 77 -1.04 38.14 10.39
C LYS A 77 -0.97 37.73 11.88
N ASP A 78 -1.92 36.91 12.35
CA ASP A 78 -2.04 36.46 13.74
C ASP A 78 -1.65 34.97 13.87
N ASN A 79 -0.94 34.41 12.87
CA ASN A 79 -0.57 32.99 12.74
C ASN A 79 -1.74 32.02 12.61
N LYS A 80 -2.94 32.51 12.27
CA LYS A 80 -4.09 31.64 12.04
C LYS A 80 -3.95 30.95 10.69
N VAL A 81 -4.10 29.62 10.67
CA VAL A 81 -4.11 28.81 9.45
C VAL A 81 -5.31 29.20 8.58
N THR A 82 -5.09 29.37 7.28
CA THR A 82 -6.13 29.83 6.35
C THR A 82 -7.04 28.71 5.88
N ASP A 83 -6.50 27.50 5.75
CA ASP A 83 -7.15 26.40 5.04
C ASP A 83 -7.87 25.41 5.98
N PHE A 84 -7.56 25.46 7.28
CA PHE A 84 -8.10 24.57 8.29
C PHE A 84 -8.44 25.32 9.58
N ASP A 85 -9.61 25.00 10.16
CA ASP A 85 -10.04 25.56 11.45
C ASP A 85 -9.73 24.65 12.64
N THR A 86 -9.41 23.38 12.43
CA THR A 86 -9.20 22.40 13.52
C THR A 86 -8.06 21.42 13.21
N LYS A 87 -7.38 20.92 14.25
CA LYS A 87 -6.39 19.84 14.15
C LYS A 87 -7.01 18.60 13.51
N LYS A 88 -8.27 18.30 13.82
CA LYS A 88 -8.96 17.16 13.23
C LYS A 88 -9.10 17.29 11.71
N ALA A 89 -9.44 18.48 11.21
CA ALA A 89 -9.56 18.71 9.77
C ALA A 89 -8.20 18.56 9.07
N LEU A 90 -7.14 19.14 9.66
CA LEU A 90 -5.77 18.99 9.16
C LEU A 90 -5.33 17.52 9.17
N LEU A 91 -5.57 16.78 10.26
CA LEU A 91 -5.23 15.36 10.35
C LEU A 91 -5.97 14.51 9.32
N ASN A 92 -7.23 14.82 9.02
CA ASN A 92 -7.96 14.13 7.96
C ASN A 92 -7.35 14.40 6.58
N ASP A 93 -6.76 15.58 6.36
CA ASP A 93 -6.06 15.90 5.12
C ASP A 93 -4.73 15.12 4.99
N PHE A 94 -4.02 14.93 6.10
CA PHE A 94 -2.84 14.04 6.17
C PHE A 94 -3.15 12.59 5.82
N GLU A 95 -4.36 12.08 6.07
CA GLU A 95 -4.73 10.66 5.82
C GLU A 95 -4.59 10.25 4.34
N THR A 96 -4.47 11.22 3.43
CA THR A 96 -4.18 10.99 2.01
C THR A 96 -2.76 10.49 1.77
N ILE A 97 -1.78 10.89 2.59
CA ILE A 97 -0.35 10.66 2.37
C ILE A 97 0.39 10.05 3.57
N ALA A 98 -0.21 10.03 4.75
CA ALA A 98 0.41 9.52 5.98
C ALA A 98 -0.61 8.84 6.88
N SER A 99 -0.13 7.93 7.73
CA SER A 99 -0.95 7.42 8.83
C SER A 99 -1.17 8.52 9.86
N ARG A 100 -2.31 8.43 10.56
CA ARG A 100 -2.62 9.35 11.66
C ARG A 100 -1.55 9.30 12.75
N ASP A 101 -1.05 8.11 13.07
CA ASP A 101 -0.01 7.92 14.08
C ASP A 101 1.31 8.65 13.74
N VAL A 102 1.62 8.81 12.44
CA VAL A 102 2.77 9.61 11.99
C VAL A 102 2.45 11.10 12.05
N ALA A 103 1.27 11.53 11.59
CA ALA A 103 0.95 12.96 11.47
C ALA A 103 0.60 13.63 12.81
N GLU A 104 -0.04 12.91 13.73
CA GLU A 104 -0.55 13.45 14.99
C GLU A 104 0.51 14.11 15.88
N PRO A 105 1.71 13.53 16.10
CA PRO A 105 2.76 14.20 16.86
C PRO A 105 3.19 15.55 16.26
N TYR A 106 3.22 15.67 14.93
CA TYR A 106 3.56 16.94 14.25
C TYR A 106 2.43 17.95 14.40
N VAL A 107 1.18 17.54 14.14
CA VAL A 107 0.02 18.43 14.30
C VAL A 107 -0.10 18.90 15.75
N ASP A 108 0.21 18.03 16.72
CA ASP A 108 0.15 18.39 18.12
C ASP A 108 1.24 19.34 18.57
N TYR A 109 2.44 19.23 18.00
CA TYR A 109 3.57 20.08 18.33
C TYR A 109 3.51 21.44 17.63
N PHE A 110 3.18 21.47 16.34
CA PHE A 110 3.26 22.67 15.50
C PHE A 110 1.99 23.52 15.50
N PHE A 111 0.87 23.02 16.04
CA PHE A 111 -0.40 23.74 16.00
C PHE A 111 -1.09 23.81 17.36
N ASN A 112 -1.70 24.97 17.62
CA ASN A 112 -2.64 25.19 18.70
C ASN A 112 -4.04 25.39 18.14
N GLU A 113 -5.03 24.72 18.71
CA GLU A 113 -6.44 24.88 18.38
C GLU A 113 -7.17 25.55 19.53
N ASP A 114 -7.96 26.59 19.22
CA ASP A 114 -8.92 27.18 20.15
C ASP A 114 -10.29 27.41 19.48
N GLN A 115 -11.21 28.04 20.20
CA GLN A 115 -12.57 28.31 19.70
C GLN A 115 -12.65 29.18 18.43
N ASN A 116 -11.58 29.90 18.08
CA ASN A 116 -11.49 30.81 16.96
C ASN A 116 -10.75 30.22 15.75
N GLY A 117 -10.10 29.06 15.91
CA GLY A 117 -9.48 28.31 14.80
C GLY A 117 -8.18 27.61 15.16
N LEU A 118 -7.44 27.24 14.11
CA LEU A 118 -6.14 26.59 14.19
C LEU A 118 -5.03 27.63 13.96
N TYR A 119 -3.99 27.56 14.79
CA TYR A 119 -2.87 28.51 14.78
C TYR A 119 -1.56 27.76 14.72
N ILE A 120 -0.62 28.22 13.90
CA ILE A 120 0.76 27.70 13.92
C ILE A 120 1.49 28.25 15.15
N VAL A 121 2.23 27.36 15.82
CA VAL A 121 3.21 27.72 16.84
C VAL A 121 4.46 28.26 16.14
N PRO A 122 4.89 29.51 16.39
CA PRO A 122 6.09 30.05 15.74
C PRO A 122 7.36 29.37 16.26
N THR A 123 7.81 28.35 15.53
CA THR A 123 9.01 27.56 15.82
C THR A 123 9.67 27.14 14.51
N GLU A 124 10.92 26.67 14.59
CA GLU A 124 11.61 26.07 13.44
C GLU A 124 10.91 24.76 13.03
N THR A 125 10.96 24.42 11.74
CA THR A 125 10.47 23.13 11.20
C THR A 125 11.25 21.95 11.79
N PRO A 126 10.77 20.70 11.70
CA PRO A 126 11.60 19.57 12.10
C PRO A 126 12.77 19.40 11.11
N PRO A 127 13.88 18.78 11.51
CA PRO A 127 14.81 18.20 10.54
C PRO A 127 14.05 17.23 9.64
N TRP A 128 14.34 17.25 8.33
CA TRP A 128 13.51 16.55 7.36
C TRP A 128 14.30 16.03 6.16
N PHE A 129 13.59 15.39 5.24
CA PHE A 129 14.08 14.97 3.95
C PHE A 129 14.41 16.17 3.06
N GLU A 130 15.56 16.12 2.39
CA GLU A 130 16.08 17.15 1.50
C GLU A 130 15.97 16.66 0.03
N PRO A 131 15.02 17.15 -0.78
CA PRO A 131 14.65 16.51 -2.05
C PRO A 131 15.74 16.49 -3.13
N GLU A 132 16.67 17.44 -3.04
CA GLU A 132 17.79 17.59 -3.97
C GLU A 132 19.00 16.73 -3.59
N GLU A 133 19.01 16.15 -2.38
CA GLU A 133 20.07 15.28 -1.90
C GLU A 133 19.78 13.81 -2.20
N PRO A 134 20.82 12.99 -2.47
CA PRO A 134 20.63 11.57 -2.75
C PRO A 134 20.10 10.83 -1.52
N TYR A 135 19.28 9.81 -1.77
CA TYR A 135 18.76 8.91 -0.74
C TYR A 135 18.75 7.46 -1.23
N GLU A 136 18.63 6.52 -0.31
CA GLU A 136 18.49 5.10 -0.59
C GLU A 136 17.02 4.67 -0.51
N LEU A 137 16.55 3.91 -1.50
CA LEU A 137 15.21 3.33 -1.53
C LEU A 137 15.32 1.80 -1.48
N GLU A 138 14.95 1.20 -0.35
CA GLU A 138 14.94 -0.24 -0.15
C GLU A 138 13.51 -0.79 -0.22
N ARG A 139 13.31 -1.85 -1.01
CA ARG A 139 12.04 -2.58 -1.01
C ARG A 139 12.04 -3.65 0.08
N MET A 140 11.22 -3.43 1.12
CA MET A 140 11.07 -4.35 2.25
C MET A 140 10.11 -5.50 1.93
N THR A 141 8.97 -5.18 1.29
CA THR A 141 7.99 -6.14 0.79
C THR A 141 7.33 -5.60 -0.48
N ASP A 142 6.37 -6.32 -1.07
CA ASP A 142 5.59 -5.82 -2.20
C ASP A 142 4.79 -4.56 -1.87
N HIS A 143 4.44 -4.36 -0.59
CA HIS A 143 3.59 -3.27 -0.12
C HIS A 143 4.36 -2.27 0.75
N LYS A 144 5.69 -2.40 0.88
CA LYS A 144 6.47 -1.59 1.81
C LYS A 144 7.84 -1.25 1.27
N VAL A 145 8.20 0.02 1.35
CA VAL A 145 9.54 0.53 1.04
C VAL A 145 10.08 1.36 2.20
N LEU A 146 11.40 1.42 2.32
CA LEU A 146 12.13 2.24 3.27
C LEU A 146 12.96 3.26 2.48
N VAL A 147 12.83 4.52 2.86
CA VAL A 147 13.63 5.65 2.38
C VAL A 147 14.62 6.01 3.47
N THR A 148 15.91 6.00 3.15
CA THR A 148 16.97 6.39 4.09
C THR A 148 17.79 7.53 3.50
N GLN A 149 17.92 8.63 4.23
CA GLN A 149 18.70 9.79 3.82
C GLN A 149 19.60 10.28 4.96
N GLN A 150 20.89 10.47 4.67
CA GLN A 150 21.84 11.10 5.59
C GLN A 150 21.95 12.58 5.22
N ASN A 151 21.63 13.45 6.17
CA ASN A 151 21.61 14.88 5.98
C ASN A 151 22.58 15.57 6.94
N ASN A 152 22.96 16.80 6.59
CA ASN A 152 23.71 17.67 7.47
C ASN A 152 23.28 19.12 7.27
N SER A 153 22.78 19.76 8.33
CA SER A 153 22.36 21.16 8.29
C SER A 153 23.03 21.99 9.38
N VAL A 154 22.96 23.31 9.23
CA VAL A 154 23.48 24.25 10.24
C VAL A 154 22.66 24.17 11.54
N PHE A 155 21.35 23.92 11.44
CA PHE A 155 20.43 23.94 12.58
C PHE A 155 20.40 22.61 13.35
N TYR A 156 20.51 21.49 12.66
CA TYR A 156 20.34 20.14 13.25
C TYR A 156 21.64 19.33 13.30
N GLY A 157 22.73 19.82 12.68
CA GLY A 157 23.95 19.04 12.53
C GLY A 157 23.73 17.86 11.58
N SER A 158 24.46 16.77 11.79
CA SER A 158 24.30 15.53 11.02
C SER A 158 23.17 14.69 11.61
N TYR A 159 22.27 14.21 10.74
CA TYR A 159 21.14 13.37 11.12
C TYR A 159 20.81 12.38 10.01
N THR A 160 20.16 11.27 10.36
CA THR A 160 19.64 10.29 9.41
C THR A 160 18.13 10.24 9.50
N MET A 161 17.46 10.35 8.35
CA MET A 161 16.02 10.15 8.21
C MET A 161 15.75 8.73 7.70
N GLU A 162 14.82 8.04 8.35
CA GLU A 162 14.24 6.78 7.88
C GLU A 162 12.73 6.95 7.76
N ILE A 163 12.20 6.82 6.53
CA ILE A 163 10.78 7.02 6.23
C ILE A 163 10.25 5.72 5.60
N GLU A 164 9.32 5.07 6.28
CA GLU A 164 8.63 3.89 5.76
C GLU A 164 7.38 4.33 4.99
N LEU A 165 7.25 3.88 3.74
CA LEU A 165 6.01 4.00 2.99
C LEU A 165 5.37 2.61 2.85
N THR A 166 4.07 2.54 3.14
CA THR A 166 3.26 1.33 2.97
C THR A 166 2.11 1.60 2.00
N TYR A 167 1.84 0.64 1.12
CA TYR A 167 0.71 0.68 0.20
C TYR A 167 -0.55 0.09 0.84
N ASP A 168 -1.56 0.92 1.02
CA ASP A 168 -2.93 0.54 1.38
C ASP A 168 -3.91 1.44 0.61
N GLU A 169 -4.43 0.92 -0.50
CA GLU A 169 -5.14 1.66 -1.58
C GLU A 169 -4.29 2.72 -2.30
N ASN A 170 -3.41 3.40 -1.59
CA ASN A 170 -2.36 4.29 -2.06
C ASN A 170 -1.11 4.19 -1.16
N TRP A 171 0.03 4.69 -1.64
CA TRP A 171 1.25 4.76 -0.82
C TRP A 171 1.11 5.87 0.23
N LYS A 172 1.45 5.55 1.49
CA LYS A 172 1.41 6.47 2.63
C LYS A 172 2.62 6.29 3.53
N ILE A 173 3.06 7.36 4.18
CA ILE A 173 4.06 7.32 5.24
C ILE A 173 3.45 6.62 6.46
N THR A 174 4.06 5.53 6.90
CA THR A 174 3.61 4.75 8.05
C THR A 174 4.55 4.81 9.24
N HIS A 175 5.82 5.14 9.02
CA HIS A 175 6.79 5.37 10.09
C HIS A 175 7.80 6.45 9.67
N VAL A 176 8.27 7.22 10.65
CA VAL A 176 9.37 8.18 10.50
C VAL A 176 10.27 8.05 11.72
N ASN A 177 11.57 7.88 11.49
CA ASN A 177 12.60 7.95 12.52
C ASN A 177 13.69 8.94 12.13
N GLU A 178 14.26 9.59 13.14
CA GLU A 178 15.36 10.54 13.03
C GLU A 178 16.39 10.21 14.14
N TYR A 179 17.68 10.16 13.80
CA TYR A 179 18.77 9.91 14.75
C TYR A 179 20.14 10.42 14.31
#